data_AF-A0A1Y1WM22-F1
#
_entry.id   AF-A0A1Y1WM22-F1
#
_cell.length_a   1.000
_cell.length_b   1.000
_cell.length_c   1.000
_cell.angle_alpha   90.00
_cell.angle_beta   90.00
_cell.angle_gamma   90.00
#
_symmetry.space_group_name_H-M   'P 1'
#
loop_
_entity.id
_entity.type
_entity.pdbx_description
1 polymer ?
#
loop_
_entity_poly.entity_id
_entity_poly.type
_entity_poly.pdbx_seq_one_letter_code
_entity_poly.pdbx_strand_id
1 'polypeptide(L)'
;MAHVHKAPYPVIDTDPNFTRVVRYFRPSDYALGAGLTALGPGFIYWMEKYQPSGNPGKPLMRAMKIAASENTREIQKYRVEYRKLKAQGKPMYGPSSLPLNVQRVSAEYSTGAFLNFDVIPWFNVTNHGYHGQSEGVIPEDEK
;
A
#
# COMPACT_ATOMS: atom_id res chain seq x y z
N MET A 1 -13.48 7.50 -26.88
CA MET A 1 -12.08 7.70 -26.45
C MET A 1 -12.11 8.09 -24.97
N ALA A 2 -11.69 7.20 -24.07
CA ALA A 2 -11.74 7.49 -22.63
C ALA A 2 -10.66 8.53 -22.28
N HIS A 3 -11.04 9.61 -21.62
CA HIS A 3 -10.10 10.57 -21.04
C HIS A 3 -9.35 9.88 -19.90
N VAL A 4 -8.13 9.43 -20.17
CA VAL A 4 -7.22 8.94 -19.13
C VAL A 4 -6.76 10.15 -18.32
N HIS A 5 -7.30 10.32 -17.10
CA HIS A 5 -6.78 11.30 -16.17
C HIS A 5 -5.34 10.92 -15.81
N LYS A 6 -4.37 11.70 -16.29
CA LYS A 6 -2.96 11.50 -15.96
C LYS A 6 -2.71 11.94 -14.51
N ALA A 7 -2.40 10.98 -13.65
CA ALA A 7 -1.93 11.26 -12.31
C ALA A 7 -0.57 12.02 -12.38
N PRO A 8 -0.27 12.91 -11.44
CA PRO A 8 0.99 13.66 -11.41
C PRO A 8 2.21 12.76 -11.19
N TYR A 9 1.99 11.51 -10.74
CA TYR A 9 3.01 10.50 -10.57
C TYR A 9 2.67 9.24 -11.37
N PRO A 10 3.69 8.54 -11.88
CA PRO A 10 3.48 7.33 -12.60
C PRO A 10 3.06 6.18 -11.65
N VAL A 11 1.89 5.55 -11.91
CA VAL A 11 1.41 4.30 -11.30
C VAL A 11 2.40 3.16 -11.52
N ILE A 12 2.91 2.57 -10.42
CA ILE A 12 3.91 1.50 -10.43
C ILE A 12 3.28 0.11 -10.66
N ASP A 13 2.13 -0.14 -10.05
CA ASP A 13 1.41 -1.41 -10.10
C ASP A 13 -0.07 -1.11 -9.80
N THR A 14 -0.98 -1.66 -10.60
CA THR A 14 -2.43 -1.45 -10.44
C THR A 14 -3.04 -2.43 -9.44
N ASP A 15 -2.36 -3.54 -9.15
CA ASP A 15 -2.84 -4.56 -8.21
C ASP A 15 -1.68 -5.23 -7.45
N PRO A 16 -1.03 -4.52 -6.53
CA PRO A 16 0.15 -5.04 -5.84
C PRO A 16 -0.22 -6.16 -4.84
N ASN A 17 0.58 -7.23 -4.84
CA ASN A 17 0.47 -8.27 -3.81
C ASN A 17 0.64 -7.68 -2.39
N PHE A 18 -0.14 -8.16 -1.43
CA PHE A 18 -0.16 -7.69 -0.05
C PHE A 18 1.24 -7.61 0.59
N THR A 19 2.08 -8.61 0.36
CA THR A 19 3.43 -8.64 0.92
C THR A 19 4.33 -7.53 0.36
N ARG A 20 4.10 -7.11 -0.90
CA ARG A 20 4.80 -5.97 -1.49
C ARG A 20 4.33 -4.66 -0.87
N VAL A 21 3.03 -4.50 -0.67
CA VAL A 21 2.45 -3.31 -0.02
C VAL A 21 3.10 -3.08 1.35
N VAL A 22 3.08 -4.10 2.22
CA VAL A 22 3.68 -4.00 3.57
C VAL A 22 5.18 -3.71 3.52
N ARG A 23 5.92 -4.32 2.58
CA ARG A 23 7.36 -4.09 2.42
C ARG A 23 7.70 -2.70 1.86
N TYR A 24 6.77 -2.05 1.17
CA TYR A 24 6.95 -0.72 0.58
C TYR A 24 6.43 0.41 1.47
N PHE A 25 5.69 0.09 2.54
CA PHE A 25 5.32 1.07 3.58
C PHE A 25 6.51 1.89 4.04
N ARG A 26 6.31 3.21 4.04
CA ARG A 26 7.22 4.20 4.58
C ARG A 26 7.08 4.24 6.10
N PRO A 27 8.10 4.77 6.80
CA PRO A 27 7.97 5.06 8.23
C PRO A 27 6.73 5.93 8.55
N SER A 28 6.34 6.81 7.63
CA SER A 28 5.12 7.62 7.75
C SER A 28 3.84 6.81 7.74
N ASP A 29 3.76 5.70 7.00
CA ASP A 29 2.54 4.91 6.84
C ASP A 29 2.27 4.10 8.11
N TYR A 30 3.33 3.56 8.71
CA TYR A 30 3.27 2.98 10.05
C TYR A 30 2.92 4.04 11.10
N ALA A 31 3.47 5.25 10.99
CA ALA A 31 3.14 6.35 11.90
C ALA A 31 1.67 6.77 11.79
N LEU A 32 1.11 6.79 10.58
CA LEU A 32 -0.31 7.06 10.34
C LEU A 32 -1.20 5.95 10.92
N GLY A 33 -0.87 4.68 10.65
CA GLY A 33 -1.61 3.54 11.19
C GLY A 33 -1.59 3.50 12.72
N ALA A 34 -0.43 3.76 13.32
CA ALA A 34 -0.29 3.92 14.77
C ALA A 34 -1.06 5.15 15.29
N GLY A 35 -1.06 6.26 14.55
CA GLY A 35 -1.81 7.47 14.89
C GLY A 35 -3.33 7.24 14.92
N LEU A 36 -3.88 6.60 13.88
CA LEU A 36 -5.30 6.21 13.83
C LEU A 36 -5.65 5.23 14.96
N THR A 37 -4.77 4.26 15.24
CA THR A 37 -4.94 3.33 16.36
C THR A 37 -4.98 4.06 17.70
N ALA A 38 -4.13 5.08 17.87
CA ALA A 38 -4.06 5.88 19.10
C ALA A 38 -5.20 6.90 19.23
N LEU A 39 -5.92 7.25 18.15
CA LEU A 39 -7.04 8.20 18.22
C LEU A 39 -8.17 7.68 19.13
N GLY A 40 -8.51 6.40 19.05
CA GLY A 40 -9.56 5.81 19.90
C GLY A 40 -9.23 5.93 21.40
N PRO A 41 -8.13 5.31 21.88
CA PRO A 41 -7.70 5.42 23.27
C PRO A 41 -7.39 6.86 23.69
N GLY A 42 -6.79 7.67 22.81
CA GLY A 42 -6.48 9.07 23.06
C GLY A 42 -7.73 9.93 23.26
N PHE A 43 -8.77 9.68 22.47
CA PHE A 43 -10.07 10.32 22.62
C PHE A 43 -10.77 9.89 23.91
N ILE A 44 -10.70 8.60 24.29
CA ILE A 44 -11.23 8.10 25.58
C ILE A 44 -10.53 8.78 26.76
N TYR A 45 -9.19 8.87 26.72
CA TYR A 45 -8.44 9.59 27.74
C TYR A 45 -8.82 11.08 27.81
N TRP A 46 -8.95 11.73 26.64
CA TRP A 46 -9.37 13.12 26.58
C TRP A 46 -10.75 13.31 27.22
N MET A 47 -11.71 12.43 26.94
CA MET A 47 -13.02 12.44 27.59
C MET A 47 -12.92 12.24 29.11
N GLU A 48 -12.14 11.26 29.57
CA GLU A 48 -11.94 11.00 31.00
C GLU A 48 -11.30 12.18 31.75
N LYS A 49 -10.43 12.96 31.09
CA LYS A 49 -9.84 14.18 31.67
C LYS A 49 -10.88 15.26 31.98
N TYR A 50 -11.88 15.43 31.11
CA TYR A 50 -12.90 16.48 31.27
C TYR A 50 -14.16 15.97 31.98
N GLN A 51 -14.44 14.67 31.90
CA GLN A 51 -15.55 14.01 32.59
C GLN A 51 -15.04 12.71 33.24
N PRO A 52 -14.42 12.81 34.43
CA PRO A 52 -13.77 11.68 35.08
C PRO A 52 -14.79 10.63 35.51
N SER A 53 -14.55 9.38 35.09
CA SER A 53 -15.38 8.22 35.42
C SER A 53 -15.16 7.70 36.85
N GLY A 54 -14.11 8.17 37.53
CA GLY A 54 -13.72 7.72 38.88
C GLY A 54 -12.73 6.56 38.91
N ASN A 55 -12.16 6.13 37.77
CA ASN A 55 -11.23 5.00 37.71
C ASN A 55 -9.74 5.45 37.58
N PRO A 56 -8.76 4.79 38.26
CA PRO A 56 -7.45 5.39 38.53
C PRO A 56 -6.35 5.09 37.47
N GLY A 57 -6.66 5.08 36.18
CA GLY A 57 -5.72 4.66 35.12
C GLY A 57 -4.98 5.81 34.43
N LYS A 58 -3.72 6.07 34.78
CA LYS A 58 -2.87 7.13 34.20
C LYS A 58 -2.42 6.80 32.76
N PRO A 59 -2.52 7.71 31.75
CA PRO A 59 -2.03 7.40 30.40
C PRO A 59 -0.90 8.32 29.92
N LEU A 60 0.27 7.68 29.79
CA LEU A 60 1.02 7.48 28.55
C LEU A 60 0.79 8.48 27.39
N MET A 61 1.25 9.72 27.50
CA MET A 61 1.31 10.65 26.36
C MET A 61 2.49 11.61 26.43
N ARG A 62 3.61 11.22 25.82
CA ARG A 62 4.58 12.18 25.27
C ARG A 62 5.10 11.66 23.94
N ALA A 63 4.99 12.52 22.93
CA ALA A 63 5.58 12.46 21.58
C ALA A 63 4.75 11.74 20.50
N MET A 64 4.20 12.48 19.54
CA MET A 64 4.79 12.63 18.18
C MET A 64 3.90 13.44 17.23
N LYS A 65 4.53 13.92 16.15
CA LYS A 65 3.98 14.81 15.09
C LYS A 65 4.01 14.11 13.71
N ILE A 66 3.20 14.63 12.79
CA ILE A 66 2.52 14.02 11.62
C ILE A 66 3.37 13.88 10.33
N ALA A 67 2.99 12.98 9.40
CA ALA A 67 3.58 12.83 8.07
C ALA A 67 2.54 12.75 6.92
N ALA A 68 2.85 13.40 5.79
CA ALA A 68 2.18 13.26 4.49
C ALA A 68 3.17 13.43 3.29
N SER A 69 3.15 12.44 2.38
CA SER A 69 3.56 12.41 0.94
C SER A 69 5.05 12.30 0.48
N GLU A 70 5.20 11.85 -0.80
CA GLU A 70 6.35 11.79 -1.77
C GLU A 70 6.77 10.37 -2.31
N ASN A 71 6.29 9.96 -3.49
CA ASN A 71 6.43 8.60 -4.09
C ASN A 71 7.78 8.29 -4.78
N THR A 72 8.71 9.24 -4.81
CA THR A 72 10.00 9.09 -5.50
C THR A 72 10.81 7.91 -4.98
N ARG A 73 10.78 7.67 -3.67
CA ARG A 73 11.51 6.58 -3.01
C ARG A 73 11.04 5.19 -3.47
N GLU A 74 9.74 4.99 -3.62
CA GLU A 74 9.17 3.68 -3.97
C GLU A 74 9.50 3.33 -5.41
N ILE A 75 9.46 4.31 -6.33
CA ILE A 75 9.88 4.16 -7.72
C ILE A 75 11.35 3.70 -7.80
N GLN A 76 12.25 4.33 -7.04
CA GLN A 76 13.67 3.93 -7.03
C GLN A 76 13.87 2.51 -6.51
N LYS A 77 13.19 2.15 -5.42
CA LYS A 77 13.23 0.79 -4.87
C LYS A 77 12.71 -0.24 -5.86
N TYR A 78 11.62 0.08 -6.56
CA TYR A 78 11.03 -0.77 -7.59
C TYR A 78 12.00 -1.02 -8.76
N ARG A 79 12.66 0.02 -9.27
CA ARG A 79 13.65 -0.09 -10.37
C ARG A 79 14.83 -0.98 -9.99
N VAL A 80 15.35 -0.83 -8.77
CA VAL A 80 16.44 -1.68 -8.28
C VAL A 80 16.00 -3.15 -8.20
N GLU A 81 14.80 -3.42 -7.71
CA GLU A 81 14.24 -4.77 -7.66
C GLU A 81 14.02 -5.36 -9.07
N TYR A 82 13.45 -4.56 -9.97
CA TYR A 82 13.21 -4.93 -11.37
C TYR A 82 14.51 -5.29 -12.09
N ARG A 83 15.54 -4.43 -12.02
CA ARG A 83 16.85 -4.69 -12.64
C ARG A 83 17.48 -5.97 -12.11
N LYS A 84 17.39 -6.21 -10.79
CA LYS A 84 17.91 -7.42 -10.16
C LYS A 84 17.19 -8.68 -10.66
N LEU A 85 15.87 -8.65 -10.82
CA LEU A 85 15.09 -9.79 -11.31
C LEU A 85 15.28 -10.01 -12.81
N LYS A 86 15.35 -8.93 -13.61
CA LYS A 86 15.68 -8.98 -15.04
C LYS A 86 17.05 -9.59 -15.28
N ALA A 87 18.07 -9.19 -14.51
CA ALA A 87 19.41 -9.79 -14.57
C ALA A 87 19.42 -11.29 -14.21
N GLN A 88 18.44 -11.76 -13.42
CA GLN A 88 18.27 -13.16 -13.06
C GLN A 88 17.34 -13.94 -14.01
N GLY A 89 16.79 -13.29 -15.04
CA GLY A 89 15.80 -13.90 -15.94
C GLY A 89 14.48 -14.30 -15.26
N LYS A 90 14.17 -13.73 -14.09
CA LYS A 90 12.97 -14.07 -13.31
C LYS A 90 11.86 -13.04 -13.55
N PRO A 91 10.57 -13.47 -13.55
CA PRO A 91 9.46 -12.55 -13.67
C PRO A 91 9.37 -11.61 -12.46
N MET A 92 8.98 -10.36 -12.70
CA MET A 92 8.92 -9.32 -11.65
C MET A 92 7.97 -9.70 -10.52
N TYR A 93 6.87 -10.39 -10.79
CA TYR A 93 5.82 -10.73 -9.83
C TYR A 93 5.93 -12.16 -9.29
N GLY A 94 7.03 -12.86 -9.60
CA GLY A 94 7.26 -14.23 -9.18
C GLY A 94 6.42 -15.27 -9.94
N PRO A 95 6.70 -16.57 -9.73
CA PRO A 95 5.90 -17.64 -10.31
C PRO A 95 4.56 -17.76 -9.60
N SER A 96 3.55 -18.21 -10.35
CA SER A 96 2.23 -18.55 -9.84
C SER A 96 1.95 -20.02 -10.11
N SER A 97 1.43 -20.74 -9.12
CA SER A 97 0.99 -22.13 -9.26
C SER A 97 -0.43 -22.26 -9.82
N LEU A 98 -1.12 -21.14 -10.00
CA LEU A 98 -2.52 -21.11 -10.44
C LEU A 98 -2.63 -21.14 -11.97
N PRO A 99 -3.68 -21.76 -12.53
CA PRO A 99 -4.01 -21.62 -13.96
C PRO A 99 -4.27 -20.16 -14.36
N LEU A 100 -3.97 -19.81 -15.62
CA LEU A 100 -4.07 -18.42 -16.11
C LEU A 100 -5.48 -17.83 -15.99
N ASN A 101 -6.54 -18.62 -16.19
CA ASN A 101 -7.92 -18.16 -16.01
C ASN A 101 -8.21 -17.78 -14.55
N VAL A 102 -7.69 -18.54 -13.59
CA VAL A 102 -7.84 -18.26 -12.15
C VAL A 102 -7.01 -17.03 -11.76
N GLN A 103 -5.80 -16.89 -12.30
CA GLN A 103 -4.98 -15.69 -12.10
C GLN A 103 -5.68 -14.42 -12.60
N ARG A 104 -6.38 -14.50 -13.75
CA ARG A 104 -7.14 -13.38 -14.30
C ARG A 104 -8.33 -13.01 -13.44
N VAL A 105 -9.13 -14.00 -13.06
CA VAL A 105 -10.28 -13.79 -12.17
C VAL A 105 -9.79 -13.15 -10.87
N SER A 106 -8.71 -13.66 -10.27
CA SER A 106 -8.11 -13.07 -9.07
C SER A 106 -7.81 -11.57 -9.25
N ALA A 107 -7.08 -11.22 -10.32
CA ALA A 107 -6.71 -9.83 -10.63
C ALA A 107 -7.92 -8.91 -10.84
N GLU A 108 -9.00 -9.40 -11.49
CA GLU A 108 -10.23 -8.62 -11.70
C GLU A 108 -10.95 -8.30 -10.39
N TYR A 109 -10.90 -9.18 -9.39
CA TYR A 109 -11.51 -8.95 -8.08
C TYR A 109 -10.64 -8.10 -7.14
N SER A 110 -9.31 -8.13 -7.26
CA SER A 110 -8.41 -7.33 -6.41
C SER A 110 -8.05 -5.96 -6.97
N THR A 111 -8.08 -5.79 -8.29
CA THR A 111 -7.81 -4.48 -8.93
C THR A 111 -8.80 -3.42 -8.46
N GLY A 112 -8.28 -2.33 -7.88
CA GLY A 112 -9.11 -1.22 -7.40
C GLY A 112 -9.88 -1.49 -6.10
N ALA A 113 -9.71 -2.67 -5.48
CA ALA A 113 -10.40 -3.02 -4.24
C ALA A 113 -10.12 -2.06 -3.07
N PHE A 114 -8.99 -1.35 -3.10
CA PHE A 114 -8.65 -0.32 -2.13
C PHE A 114 -9.68 0.84 -2.08
N LEU A 115 -10.43 1.08 -3.16
CA LEU A 115 -11.46 2.12 -3.22
C LEU A 115 -12.70 1.78 -2.40
N ASN A 116 -12.92 0.49 -2.10
CA ASN A 116 -14.07 0.00 -1.34
C ASN A 116 -13.64 -0.64 0.00
N PHE A 117 -12.49 -0.22 0.54
CA PHE A 117 -11.88 -0.82 1.73
C PHE A 117 -12.75 -0.69 2.99
N ASP A 118 -13.61 0.32 3.02
CA ASP A 118 -14.58 0.60 4.06
C ASP A 118 -15.76 -0.39 4.09
N VAL A 119 -16.10 -0.98 2.95
CA VAL A 119 -17.20 -1.95 2.83
C VAL A 119 -16.68 -3.37 3.07
N ILE A 120 -15.65 -3.78 2.32
CA ILE A 120 -15.03 -5.10 2.46
C ILE A 120 -13.51 -4.92 2.32
N PRO A 121 -12.71 -5.25 3.36
CA PRO A 121 -11.26 -5.24 3.23
C PRO A 121 -10.84 -6.42 2.36
N TRP A 122 -10.47 -6.13 1.11
CA TRP A 122 -10.01 -7.14 0.15
C TRP A 122 -8.57 -6.88 -0.28
N PHE A 123 -7.78 -7.94 -0.37
CA PHE A 123 -6.35 -7.88 -0.62
C PHE A 123 -5.93 -8.87 -1.70
N ASN A 124 -4.91 -8.51 -2.49
CA ASN A 124 -4.28 -9.44 -3.41
C ASN A 124 -3.27 -10.33 -2.68
N VAL A 125 -3.55 -11.64 -2.63
CA VAL A 125 -2.66 -12.65 -2.04
C VAL A 125 -2.07 -13.60 -3.09
N THR A 126 -2.39 -13.39 -4.37
CA THR A 126 -1.94 -14.24 -5.47
C THR A 126 -0.84 -13.56 -6.27
N ASN A 127 0.03 -14.35 -6.89
CA ASN A 127 0.93 -13.84 -7.92
C ASN A 127 0.24 -14.01 -9.29
N HIS A 128 0.21 -12.97 -10.10
CA HIS A 128 -0.31 -13.02 -11.46
C HIS A 128 0.45 -12.07 -12.40
N GLY A 129 0.24 -12.19 -13.71
CA GLY A 129 0.85 -11.28 -14.69
C GLY A 129 0.07 -10.00 -14.96
N TYR A 130 -1.16 -9.89 -14.44
CA TYR A 130 -2.10 -8.80 -14.75
C TYR A 130 -1.86 -7.56 -13.88
N HIS A 131 -0.75 -6.87 -14.11
CA HIS A 131 -0.39 -5.63 -13.41
C HIS A 131 -0.28 -4.48 -14.41
N GLY A 132 -0.97 -3.37 -14.16
CA GLY A 132 -0.82 -2.15 -14.95
C GLY A 132 0.25 -1.23 -14.35
N GLN A 133 1.12 -0.68 -15.20
CA GLN A 133 2.08 0.35 -14.83
C GLN A 133 1.94 1.51 -15.80
N SER A 134 2.04 2.72 -15.30
CA SER A 134 2.10 3.93 -16.12
C SER A 134 3.47 4.11 -16.78
N GLU A 135 3.48 4.97 -17.80
CA GLU A 135 4.69 5.39 -18.50
C GLU A 135 5.66 6.12 -17.56
N GLY A 136 6.96 5.79 -17.63
CA GLY A 136 8.02 6.43 -16.85
C GLY A 136 8.42 5.73 -15.53
N VAL A 137 7.70 4.69 -15.09
CA VAL A 137 8.13 3.87 -13.93
C VAL A 137 9.40 3.10 -14.25
N ILE A 138 9.36 2.34 -15.34
CA ILE A 138 10.53 1.69 -15.94
C ILE A 138 10.93 2.54 -17.17
N PRO A 139 12.20 2.97 -17.27
CA PRO A 139 12.72 3.63 -18.47
C PRO A 139 12.44 2.80 -19.74
N GLU A 140 12.11 3.43 -20.86
CA GLU A 140 11.73 2.70 -22.08
C GLU A 140 12.84 1.82 -22.64
N ASP A 141 14.09 2.23 -22.45
CA ASP A 141 15.30 1.48 -22.74
C ASP A 141 15.49 0.23 -21.86
N GLU A 142 14.80 0.18 -20.71
CA GLU A 142 14.87 -0.91 -19.74
C GLU A 142 13.65 -1.82 -19.75
N LYS A 143 12.60 -1.53 -20.52
CA LYS A 143 11.44 -2.43 -20.68
C LYS A 143 11.87 -3.71 -21.41
#